data_AF-A0A954PSR9-F1
#
_entry.id   AF-A0A954PSR9-F1
#
_cell.length_a   1.000
_cell.length_b   1.000
_cell.length_c   1.000
_cell.angle_alpha   90.00
_cell.angle_beta   90.00
_cell.angle_gamma   90.00
#
_symmetry.space_group_name_H-M   'P 1'
#
loop_
_entity.id
_entity.type
_entity.pdbx_description
1 polymer ?
#
loop_
_entity_poly.entity_id
_entity_poly.type
_entity_poly.pdbx_seq_one_letter_code
_entity_poly.pdbx_strand_id
1 'polypeptide(L)'
;MSNLFGLKVHAHCVTNGSFDPLAAVATYVDGSDFIRGQIACDHRCAAILGAALTQIPMSVVEDSIEKGELNGNLKANAHEVFNIAVNLFSYQQSSRVVLREVGFEQNARLPDSKRYPKYDDFCISVDRYGEGLLRMIHCV
;
A
#
# COMPACT_ATOMS: atom_id res chain seq x y z
N MET A 1 -7.92 -15.34 8.80
CA MET A 1 -6.84 -14.72 9.59
C MET A 1 -5.86 -14.12 8.59
N SER A 2 -5.77 -12.80 8.51
CA SER A 2 -4.91 -12.11 7.53
C SER A 2 -3.46 -12.25 7.95
N ASN A 3 -2.61 -12.81 7.09
CA ASN A 3 -1.20 -13.01 7.36
C ASN A 3 -0.34 -12.59 6.16
N LEU A 4 0.89 -12.18 6.45
CA LEU A 4 1.98 -12.04 5.47
C LEU A 4 3.06 -13.04 5.86
N PHE A 5 3.11 -14.18 5.18
CA PHE A 5 4.12 -15.23 5.43
C PHE A 5 4.25 -15.64 6.91
N GLY A 6 3.10 -15.84 7.57
CA GLY A 6 3.03 -16.25 8.98
C GLY A 6 3.16 -15.11 10.00
N LEU A 7 3.34 -13.87 9.55
CA LEU A 7 3.20 -12.67 10.39
C LEU A 7 1.73 -12.27 10.44
N LYS A 8 1.22 -11.99 11.64
CA LYS A 8 -0.13 -11.43 11.75
C LYS A 8 -0.12 -10.00 11.24
N VAL A 9 -1.16 -9.67 10.49
CA VAL A 9 -1.42 -8.32 10.01
C VAL A 9 -2.76 -7.88 10.56
N HIS A 10 -2.75 -6.74 11.24
CA HIS A 10 -3.94 -6.11 11.79
C HIS A 10 -4.15 -4.76 11.11
N ALA A 11 -5.39 -4.47 10.74
CA ALA A 11 -5.79 -3.18 10.23
C ALA A 11 -6.88 -2.62 11.14
N HIS A 12 -6.77 -1.35 11.51
CA HIS A 12 -7.86 -0.62 12.15
C HIS A 12 -8.07 0.71 11.46
N CYS A 13 -9.32 1.12 11.33
CA CYS A 13 -9.67 2.38 10.71
C CYS A 13 -9.13 3.54 11.55
N VAL A 14 -8.61 4.56 10.88
CA VAL A 14 -8.18 5.81 11.52
C VAL A 14 -8.90 6.99 10.90
N THR A 15 -9.17 8.02 11.70
CA THR A 15 -9.73 9.28 11.23
C THR A 15 -8.59 10.31 11.15
N ASN A 16 -8.34 10.87 9.96
CA ASN A 16 -7.30 11.88 9.69
C ASN A 16 -5.83 11.40 9.77
N GLY A 17 -5.51 10.25 9.14
CA GLY A 17 -4.11 9.88 8.96
C GLY A 17 -3.36 10.93 8.10
N SER A 18 -2.16 11.32 8.52
CA SER A 18 -1.27 12.13 7.69
C SER A 18 -0.38 11.20 6.87
N PHE A 19 -0.60 11.18 5.55
CA PHE A 19 0.12 10.34 4.61
C PHE A 19 1.22 11.09 3.86
N ASP A 20 1.58 12.29 4.31
CA ASP A 20 2.55 13.17 3.64
C ASP A 20 3.94 13.07 4.29
N PRO A 21 5.02 12.77 3.54
CA PRO A 21 5.03 12.42 2.12
C PRO A 21 4.51 11.01 1.84
N LEU A 22 3.83 10.86 0.69
CA LEU A 22 3.46 9.56 0.15
C LEU A 22 4.72 8.83 -0.29
N ALA A 23 4.88 7.58 0.15
CA ALA A 23 6.01 6.76 -0.24
C ALA A 23 5.66 5.70 -1.29
N ALA A 24 4.40 5.27 -1.36
CA ALA A 24 3.94 4.43 -2.44
C ALA A 24 2.48 4.71 -2.80
N VAL A 25 2.18 4.67 -4.11
CA VAL A 25 0.82 4.69 -4.66
C VAL A 25 0.68 3.56 -5.67
N ALA A 26 -0.12 2.56 -5.34
CA ALA A 26 -0.52 1.48 -6.23
C ALA A 26 -1.84 1.83 -6.93
N THR A 27 -1.87 1.72 -8.26
CA THR A 27 -3.04 2.04 -9.08
C THR A 27 -3.61 0.78 -9.72
N TYR A 28 -4.91 0.56 -9.57
CA TYR A 28 -5.61 -0.61 -10.05
C TYR A 28 -6.62 -0.24 -11.13
N VAL A 29 -6.65 -1.01 -12.22
CA VAL A 29 -7.51 -0.78 -13.39
C VAL A 29 -8.31 -2.01 -13.77
N ASP A 30 -9.42 -1.81 -14.47
CA ASP A 30 -10.17 -2.91 -15.10
C ASP A 30 -9.66 -3.24 -16.52
N GLY A 31 -10.33 -4.19 -17.19
CA GLY A 31 -9.99 -4.60 -18.56
C GLY A 31 -10.13 -3.52 -19.64
N SER A 32 -10.69 -2.34 -19.30
CA SER A 32 -10.80 -1.18 -20.16
C SER A 32 -9.82 -0.06 -19.77
N ASP A 33 -8.86 -0.35 -18.89
CA ASP A 33 -7.86 0.58 -18.34
C ASP A 33 -8.46 1.75 -17.52
N PHE A 34 -9.72 1.61 -17.06
CA PHE A 34 -10.30 2.57 -16.13
C PHE A 34 -9.77 2.31 -14.72
N ILE A 35 -9.31 3.36 -14.04
CA ILE A 35 -8.88 3.30 -12.64
C ILE A 35 -10.09 2.95 -11.77
N ARG A 36 -10.02 1.81 -11.08
CA ARG A 36 -11.06 1.29 -10.18
C ARG A 36 -10.69 1.41 -8.72
N GLY A 37 -9.42 1.59 -8.40
CA GLY A 37 -8.97 1.75 -7.03
C GLY A 37 -7.53 2.20 -6.96
N GLN A 38 -7.16 2.74 -5.82
CA GLN A 38 -5.77 3.05 -5.49
C GLN A 38 -5.49 2.73 -4.03
N ILE A 39 -4.25 2.37 -3.75
CA ILE A 39 -3.73 2.25 -2.38
C ILE A 39 -2.57 3.22 -2.26
N ALA A 40 -2.62 4.10 -1.28
CA ALA A 40 -1.58 5.06 -0.97
C ALA A 40 -1.07 4.81 0.44
N CYS A 41 0.23 4.94 0.68
CA CYS A 41 0.76 4.71 2.03
C CYS A 41 1.98 5.57 2.32
N ASP A 42 2.23 5.74 3.61
CA ASP A 42 3.43 6.40 4.11
C ASP A 42 4.67 5.50 3.96
N HIS A 43 5.84 6.09 4.22
CA HIS A 43 7.13 5.41 4.08
C HIS A 43 7.27 4.19 4.98
N ARG A 44 6.76 4.31 6.20
CA ARG A 44 6.84 3.24 7.19
C ARG A 44 6.01 2.05 6.76
N CYS A 45 4.79 2.28 6.30
CA CYS A 45 3.87 1.25 5.81
C CYS A 45 4.48 0.50 4.61
N ALA A 46 4.98 1.23 3.60
CA ALA A 46 5.62 0.61 2.45
C ALA A 46 6.82 -0.27 2.86
N ALA A 47 7.67 0.23 3.77
CA ALA A 47 8.83 -0.49 4.27
C ALA A 47 8.44 -1.76 5.04
N ILE A 48 7.51 -1.67 5.99
CA ILE A 48 7.12 -2.83 6.82
C ILE A 48 6.38 -3.89 6.01
N LEU A 49 5.55 -3.49 5.03
CA LEU A 49 4.85 -4.43 4.14
C LEU A 49 5.85 -5.18 3.26
N GLY A 50 6.79 -4.45 2.64
CA GLY A 50 7.84 -5.05 1.83
C GLY A 50 8.76 -5.95 2.65
N ALA A 51 9.10 -5.56 3.88
CA ALA A 51 9.95 -6.36 4.74
C ALA A 51 9.27 -7.65 5.21
N ALA A 52 8.00 -7.56 5.60
CA ALA A 52 7.23 -8.68 6.11
C ALA A 52 7.07 -9.82 5.10
N LEU A 53 6.90 -9.49 3.82
CA LEU A 53 6.71 -10.49 2.76
C LEU A 53 7.86 -11.52 2.70
N THR A 54 9.10 -11.09 2.87
CA THR A 54 10.29 -11.98 2.82
C THR A 54 11.10 -11.97 4.12
N GLN A 55 10.51 -11.48 5.21
CA GLN A 55 11.12 -11.37 6.54
C GLN A 55 12.48 -10.65 6.53
N ILE A 56 12.60 -9.52 5.82
CA ILE A 56 13.81 -8.68 5.81
C ILE A 56 14.10 -8.17 7.23
N PRO A 57 15.36 -8.17 7.71
CA PRO A 57 15.68 -7.71 9.06
C PRO A 57 15.21 -6.28 9.37
N MET A 58 14.76 -6.04 10.61
CA MET A 58 14.27 -4.72 11.04
C MET A 58 15.32 -3.61 10.88
N SER A 59 16.60 -3.91 11.07
CA SER A 59 17.68 -2.93 10.86
C SER A 59 17.70 -2.36 9.44
N VAL A 60 17.36 -3.16 8.42
CA VAL A 60 17.27 -2.71 7.02
C VAL A 60 16.04 -1.81 6.81
N VAL A 61 14.96 -2.07 7.54
CA VAL A 61 13.73 -1.27 7.54
C VAL A 61 13.98 0.08 8.19
N GLU A 62 14.61 0.09 9.36
CA GLU A 62 14.99 1.31 10.09
C GLU A 62 15.89 2.21 9.25
N ASP A 63 16.96 1.64 8.67
CA ASP A 63 17.85 2.36 7.75
C ASP A 63 17.10 3.04 6.59
N SER A 64 16.13 2.33 6.00
CA SER A 64 15.35 2.84 4.86
C SER A 64 14.39 3.95 5.30
N ILE A 65 13.82 3.85 6.50
CA ILE A 65 12.96 4.89 7.08
C ILE A 65 13.77 6.14 7.43
N GLU A 66 14.91 5.99 8.08
CA GLU A 66 15.77 7.11 8.45
C GLU A 66 16.29 7.88 7.23
N LYS A 67 16.60 7.16 6.14
CA LYS A 67 17.04 7.75 4.86
C LYS A 67 15.88 8.37 4.05
N GLY A 68 14.64 8.04 4.37
CA GLY A 68 13.49 8.42 3.55
C GLY A 68 13.48 7.78 2.16
N GLU A 69 14.21 6.68 1.97
CA GLU A 69 14.32 5.95 0.70
C GLU A 69 14.15 4.45 0.94
N LEU A 70 13.24 3.81 0.21
CA LEU A 70 13.09 2.37 0.23
C LEU A 70 14.16 1.76 -0.68
N ASN A 71 14.94 0.82 -0.13
CA ASN A 71 15.87 0.04 -0.94
C ASN A 71 15.13 -0.84 -1.97
N GLY A 72 15.87 -1.34 -2.96
CA GLY A 72 15.30 -2.12 -4.07
C GLY A 72 14.54 -3.38 -3.63
N ASN A 73 14.99 -4.07 -2.58
CA ASN A 73 14.31 -5.26 -2.08
C ASN A 73 12.98 -4.92 -1.41
N LEU A 74 12.95 -3.85 -0.60
CA LEU A 74 11.72 -3.36 0.02
C LEU A 74 10.71 -2.90 -1.04
N LYS A 75 11.16 -2.15 -2.06
CA LYS A 75 10.31 -1.71 -3.18
C LYS A 75 9.72 -2.89 -3.94
N ALA A 76 10.55 -3.86 -4.33
CA ALA A 76 10.10 -5.06 -5.06
C ALA A 76 9.10 -5.89 -4.25
N ASN A 77 9.36 -6.09 -2.96
CA ASN A 77 8.44 -6.82 -2.10
C ASN A 77 7.14 -6.05 -1.84
N ALA A 78 7.21 -4.75 -1.59
CA ALA A 78 6.03 -3.92 -1.39
C ALA A 78 5.15 -3.92 -2.65
N HIS A 79 5.76 -3.88 -3.84
CA HIS A 79 5.04 -4.04 -5.10
C HIS A 79 4.26 -5.36 -5.15
N GLU A 80 4.86 -6.48 -4.75
CA GLU A 80 4.17 -7.77 -4.71
C GLU A 80 3.03 -7.78 -3.68
N VAL A 81 3.22 -7.16 -2.51
CA VAL A 81 2.12 -6.98 -1.54
C VAL A 81 0.97 -6.20 -2.16
N PHE A 82 1.24 -5.11 -2.88
CA PHE A 82 0.19 -4.34 -3.57
C PHE A 82 -0.48 -5.15 -4.69
N ASN A 83 0.27 -5.97 -5.42
CA ASN A 83 -0.29 -6.84 -6.43
C ASN A 83 -1.30 -7.83 -5.83
N ILE A 84 -1.01 -8.38 -4.64
CA ILE A 84 -1.92 -9.24 -3.88
C ILE A 84 -3.10 -8.44 -3.30
N ALA A 85 -2.86 -7.19 -2.90
CA ALA A 85 -3.85 -6.29 -2.29
C ALA A 85 -5.00 -5.90 -3.23
N VAL A 86 -4.90 -6.17 -4.53
CA VAL A 86 -6.04 -6.04 -5.48
C VAL A 86 -7.29 -6.77 -4.98
N ASN A 87 -7.11 -7.88 -4.26
CA ASN A 87 -8.19 -8.69 -3.69
C ASN A 87 -8.95 -7.99 -2.53
N LEU A 88 -8.42 -6.88 -2.00
CA LEU A 88 -9.11 -6.10 -0.97
C LEU A 88 -10.28 -5.29 -1.55
N PHE A 89 -10.28 -5.04 -2.85
CA PHE A 89 -11.38 -4.33 -3.50
C PHE A 89 -12.50 -5.30 -3.88
N SER A 90 -13.71 -4.97 -3.44
CA SER A 90 -14.93 -5.70 -3.81
C SER A 90 -15.62 -4.99 -4.97
N TYR A 91 -15.40 -5.46 -6.21
CA TYR A 91 -16.07 -4.94 -7.40
C TYR A 91 -17.29 -5.80 -7.77
N GLN A 92 -18.34 -5.18 -8.30
CA GLN A 92 -19.49 -5.95 -8.81
C GLN A 92 -19.10 -6.82 -10.01
N GLN A 93 -19.78 -7.97 -10.13
CA GLN A 93 -19.50 -9.08 -11.03
C GLN A 93 -19.30 -8.67 -12.49
N SER A 94 -18.04 -8.55 -12.93
CA SER A 94 -17.55 -8.94 -14.28
C SER A 94 -16.17 -8.35 -14.61
N SER A 95 -15.76 -7.27 -13.96
CA SER A 95 -14.52 -6.57 -14.31
C SER A 95 -13.36 -7.07 -13.45
N ARG A 96 -12.51 -7.94 -14.02
CA ARG A 96 -11.22 -8.28 -13.40
C ARG A 96 -10.41 -7.01 -13.24
N VAL A 97 -10.08 -6.68 -12.00
CA VAL A 97 -9.18 -5.57 -11.67
C VAL A 97 -7.77 -6.12 -11.48
N VAL A 98 -6.79 -5.38 -11.99
CA VAL A 98 -5.36 -5.73 -11.92
C VAL A 98 -4.55 -4.52 -11.45
N LEU A 99 -3.41 -4.79 -10.83
CA LEU A 99 -2.42 -3.74 -10.56
C LEU A 99 -1.83 -3.25 -11.89
N ARG A 100 -1.96 -1.96 -12.18
CA ARG A 100 -1.35 -1.32 -13.35
C ARG A 100 0.09 -0.91 -13.08
N GLU A 101 0.28 -0.18 -11.98
CA GLU A 101 1.57 0.41 -11.63
C GLU A 101 1.65 0.71 -10.13
N VAL A 102 2.87 0.81 -9.63
CA VAL A 102 3.18 1.35 -8.30
C VAL A 102 4.21 2.47 -8.47
N GLY A 103 3.83 3.69 -8.13
CA GLY A 103 4.76 4.81 -7.98
C GLY A 103 5.35 4.82 -6.57
N PHE A 104 6.67 4.95 -6.44
CA PHE A 104 7.35 5.09 -5.15
C PHE A 104 7.97 6.48 -4.99
N GLU A 105 8.03 6.98 -3.75
CA GLU A 105 8.67 8.23 -3.33
C GLU A 105 8.24 9.43 -4.22
N GLN A 106 9.16 10.05 -4.95
CA GLN A 106 8.87 11.17 -5.86
C GLN A 106 7.83 10.84 -6.97
N ASN A 107 7.63 9.56 -7.26
CA ASN A 107 6.66 9.04 -8.22
C ASN A 107 5.36 8.57 -7.55
N ALA A 108 5.29 8.53 -6.21
CA ALA A 108 4.09 8.18 -5.46
C ALA A 108 3.09 9.36 -5.51
N ARG A 109 2.25 9.38 -6.54
CA ARG A 109 1.30 10.48 -6.77
C ARG A 109 -0.12 9.97 -6.89
N LEU A 110 -1.01 10.56 -6.09
CA LEU A 110 -2.44 10.44 -6.31
C LEU A 110 -2.84 11.36 -7.48
N PRO A 111 -3.66 10.89 -8.44
CA PRO A 111 -4.23 11.75 -9.47
C PRO A 111 -5.14 12.80 -8.83
N ASP A 112 -5.45 13.84 -9.60
CA ASP A 112 -6.23 14.99 -9.11
C ASP A 112 -7.52 14.56 -8.37
N SER A 113 -7.65 15.04 -7.12
CA SER A 113 -8.59 14.58 -6.09
C SER A 113 -10.08 14.68 -6.43
N LYS A 114 -10.42 15.39 -7.52
CA LYS A 114 -11.80 15.61 -7.98
C LYS A 114 -12.52 14.33 -8.47
N ARG A 115 -11.81 13.20 -8.61
CA ARG A 115 -12.37 11.90 -9.03
C ARG A 115 -12.58 10.89 -7.90
N TYR A 116 -12.20 11.20 -6.65
CA TYR A 116 -12.08 10.19 -5.60
C TYR A 116 -12.85 10.55 -4.31
N PRO A 117 -14.18 10.50 -4.32
CA PRO A 117 -14.98 10.97 -3.18
C PRO A 117 -14.95 10.01 -1.98
N LYS A 118 -14.53 8.75 -2.17
CA LYS A 118 -14.57 7.72 -1.14
C LYS A 118 -13.21 7.08 -0.90
N TYR A 119 -12.72 7.23 0.32
CA TYR A 119 -11.51 6.58 0.80
C TYR A 119 -11.72 6.07 2.22
N ASP A 120 -10.94 5.06 2.58
CA ASP A 120 -10.86 4.50 3.92
C ASP A 120 -9.39 4.52 4.36
N ASP A 121 -9.14 5.09 5.53
CA ASP A 121 -7.79 5.18 6.11
C ASP A 121 -7.60 4.11 7.17
N PHE A 122 -6.45 3.46 7.14
CA PHE A 122 -6.09 2.38 8.03
C PHE A 122 -4.71 2.60 8.63
N CYS A 123 -4.57 2.28 9.91
CA CYS A 123 -3.27 1.95 10.47
C CYS A 123 -3.06 0.44 10.33
N ILE A 124 -1.99 0.07 9.65
CA ILE A 124 -1.60 -1.32 9.40
C ILE A 124 -0.48 -1.67 10.37
N SER A 125 -0.73 -2.67 11.20
CA SER A 125 0.22 -3.22 12.16
C SER A 125 0.65 -4.61 11.68
N VAL A 126 1.97 -4.80 11.56
CA VAL A 126 2.58 -6.08 11.18
C VAL A 126 3.47 -6.56 12.31
N ASP A 127 3.23 -7.80 12.77
CA ASP A 127 4.03 -8.43 13.80
C ASP A 127 5.54 -8.23 13.53
N ARG A 128 6.29 -7.82 14.55
CA ARG A 128 7.76 -7.58 14.54
C ARG A 128 8.25 -6.37 13.73
N TYR A 129 7.40 -5.73 12.93
CA TYR A 129 7.78 -4.56 12.11
C TYR A 129 7.10 -3.26 12.57
N GLY A 130 6.02 -3.37 13.34
CA GLY A 130 5.29 -2.23 13.88
C GLY A 130 4.23 -1.74 12.90
N GLU A 131 3.99 -0.43 12.91
CA GLU A 131 2.80 0.16 12.28
C GLU A 131 3.15 1.20 11.21
N GLY A 132 2.25 1.37 10.24
CA GLY A 132 2.29 2.42 9.22
C GLY A 132 0.91 2.69 8.62
N LEU A 133 0.73 3.84 7.98
CA LEU A 133 -0.57 4.27 7.48
C LEU A 133 -0.79 3.85 6.01
N LEU A 134 -1.97 3.29 5.75
CA LEU A 134 -2.45 2.95 4.41
C LEU A 134 -3.84 3.56 4.15
N ARG A 135 -4.00 4.24 3.01
CA ARG A 135 -5.27 4.76 2.50
C ARG A 135 -5.72 3.91 1.33
N MET A 136 -6.93 3.39 1.39
CA MET A 136 -7.61 2.77 0.25
C MET A 136 -8.55 3.79 -0.38
N ILE A 137 -8.48 3.95 -1.70
CA ILE A 137 -9.29 4.89 -2.47
C ILE A 137 -10.15 4.09 -3.44
N HIS A 138 -11.47 4.32 -3.39
CA HIS A 138 -12.44 3.64 -4.24
C HIS A 138 -12.85 4.56 -5.39
N CYS A 139 -12.62 4.09 -6.62
CA CYS A 139 -12.92 4.85 -7.84
C CYS A 139 -14.16 4.24 -8.49
N VAL A 140 -15.18 5.06 -8.75
CA VAL A 140 -16.43 4.66 -9.42
C VAL A 140 -16.29 4.75 -10.93
#